data_AF-A0A0V0GFL9-F1
#
_entry.id   AF-A0A0V0GFL9-F1
#
_cell.length_a   1.000
_cell.length_b   1.000
_cell.length_c   1.000
_cell.angle_alpha   90.00
_cell.angle_beta   90.00
_cell.angle_gamma   90.00
#
_symmetry.space_group_name_H-M   'P 1'
#
loop_
_entity.id
_entity.type
_entity.pdbx_description
1 polymer ?
#
loop_
_entity_poly.entity_id
_entity_poly.type
_entity_poly.pdbx_seq_one_letter_code
_entity_poly.pdbx_strand_id
1 'polypeptide(L)' 'MAIVVDNELPKKLSHNHPLYLNSSDTSGVMLISIQLTGFENYSVWSRSMKIAILGRNKLGFIDGKCRKK' A
#
# COMPACT_ATOMS: atom_id res chain seq x y z
N MET A 1 -7.12 -38.51 18.48
CA MET A 1 -6.47 -37.35 17.83
C MET A 1 -7.35 -36.94 16.66
N ALA A 2 -8.06 -35.82 16.78
CA ALA A 2 -8.76 -35.19 15.67
C ALA A 2 -8.12 -33.82 15.48
N ILE A 3 -7.37 -33.66 14.39
CA ILE A 3 -6.84 -32.37 13.97
C ILE A 3 -8.01 -31.58 13.40
N VAL A 4 -8.50 -30.61 14.18
CA VAL A 4 -9.45 -29.60 13.73
C VAL A 4 -8.68 -28.73 12.75
N VAL A 5 -8.87 -28.98 11.45
CA VAL A 5 -8.43 -28.03 10.44
C VAL A 5 -9.50 -26.96 10.45
N ASP A 6 -9.22 -25.86 11.13
CA ASP A 6 -10.00 -24.63 11.06
C ASP A 6 -9.96 -24.12 9.61
N ASN A 7 -10.80 -24.68 8.75
CA ASN A 7 -10.98 -24.24 7.37
C ASN A 7 -11.92 -23.02 7.33
N GLU A 8 -11.55 -21.99 8.08
CA GLU A 8 -12.11 -20.65 7.94
C GLU A 8 -11.52 -20.08 6.65
N LEU A 9 -12.34 -19.99 5.60
CA LEU A 9 -11.98 -19.38 4.32
C LEU A 9 -11.33 -18.01 4.61
N PRO A 10 -10.13 -17.69 4.07
CA PRO A 10 -9.40 -16.50 4.47
C PRO A 10 -10.32 -15.30 4.34
N LYS A 11 -10.57 -14.59 5.47
CA LYS A 11 -11.46 -13.42 5.53
C LYS A 11 -11.13 -12.52 4.35
N LYS A 12 -12.01 -12.51 3.35
CA LYS A 12 -11.83 -11.72 2.13
C LYS A 12 -11.79 -10.26 2.56
N LEU A 13 -10.62 -9.64 2.42
CA LEU A 13 -10.43 -8.24 2.79
C LEU A 13 -11.34 -7.37 1.91
N SER A 14 -11.99 -6.37 2.52
CA SER A 14 -12.75 -5.38 1.75
C SER A 14 -11.80 -4.56 0.88
N HIS A 15 -12.29 -4.02 -0.24
CA HIS A 15 -11.46 -3.21 -1.15
C HIS A 15 -10.84 -1.98 -0.46
N ASN A 16 -11.48 -1.48 0.59
CA ASN A 16 -11.00 -0.35 1.41
C ASN A 16 -10.08 -0.80 2.56
N HIS A 17 -9.77 -2.08 2.66
CA HIS A 17 -8.86 -2.59 3.69
C HIS A 17 -7.41 -2.27 3.29
N PRO A 18 -6.56 -1.74 4.18
CA PRO A 18 -5.17 -1.38 3.84
C PRO A 18 -4.33 -2.55 3.31
N LEU A 19 -4.60 -3.77 3.78
CA LEU A 19 -3.93 -5.00 3.33
C LEU A 19 -4.55 -5.64 2.06
N TYR A 20 -5.62 -5.07 1.50
CA TYR A 20 -6.21 -5.58 0.26
C TYR A 20 -5.26 -5.34 -0.92
N LEU A 21 -4.89 -6.39 -1.66
CA LEU A 21 -4.08 -6.27 -2.86
C LEU A 21 -4.98 -6.04 -4.08
N ASN A 22 -4.88 -4.85 -4.68
CA ASN A 22 -5.57 -4.56 -5.93
C ASN A 22 -4.81 -5.21 -7.11
N SER A 23 -5.50 -5.57 -8.20
CA SER A 23 -4.87 -6.03 -9.43
C SER A 23 -3.88 -5.02 -10.03
N SER A 24 -4.03 -3.74 -9.71
CA SER A 24 -3.09 -2.67 -10.08
C SER A 24 -1.83 -2.58 -9.20
N ASP A 25 -1.76 -3.33 -8.10
CA ASP A 25 -0.62 -3.33 -7.18
C ASP A 25 0.44 -4.32 -7.64
N THR A 26 1.19 -3.92 -8.67
CA THR A 26 2.29 -4.72 -9.23
C THR A 26 3.64 -4.10 -8.89
N SER A 27 4.63 -4.97 -8.66
CA SER A 27 6.03 -4.55 -8.48
C SER A 27 6.55 -3.96 -9.79
N GLY A 28 7.16 -2.78 -9.73
CA GLY A 28 7.72 -2.09 -10.90
C GLY A 28 6.82 -1.03 -11.54
N VAL A 29 5.62 -0.78 -11.02
CA VAL A 29 4.81 0.34 -11.51
C VAL A 29 5.40 1.67 -11.05
N MET A 30 5.57 2.58 -12.00
CA MET A 30 5.92 3.97 -11.74
C MET A 30 4.75 4.66 -11.01
N LEU A 31 4.94 5.02 -9.73
CA LEU A 31 3.91 5.68 -8.93
C LEU A 31 3.70 7.15 -9.34
N ILE A 32 4.77 7.84 -9.71
CA ILE A 32 4.78 9.22 -10.19
C ILE A 32 5.85 9.36 -11.27
N SER A 33 5.61 10.22 -12.27
CA SER A 33 6.58 10.52 -13.33
C SER A 33 7.66 11.53 -12.92
N ILE A 34 7.48 12.18 -11.77
CA ILE A 34 8.41 13.19 -11.27
C ILE A 34 9.60 12.48 -10.63
N GLN A 35 10.79 12.71 -11.18
CA GLN A 35 12.04 12.21 -10.62
C GLN A 35 12.53 13.15 -9.50
N LEU A 36 13.00 12.61 -8.38
CA LEU A 36 13.67 13.40 -7.35
C LEU A 36 15.07 13.77 -7.85
N THR A 37 15.33 15.06 -8.06
CA THR A 37 16.62 15.56 -8.57
C THR A 37 17.39 16.33 -7.52
N GLY A 38 16.73 16.86 -6.49
CA GLY A 38 17.38 17.55 -5.39
C GLY A 38 16.41 18.25 -4.45
N PHE A 39 16.95 19.15 -3.65
CA PHE A 39 16.16 19.94 -2.70
C PHE A 39 15.06 20.76 -3.39
N GLU A 40 15.40 21.36 -4.53
CA GLU A 40 14.51 22.26 -5.30
C GLU A 40 13.15 21.62 -5.65
N ASN A 41 13.12 20.32 -5.93
CA ASN A 41 11.90 19.63 -6.33
C ASN A 41 11.33 18.67 -5.28
N TYR A 42 11.94 18.62 -4.08
CA TYR A 42 11.53 17.70 -3.01
C TYR A 42 10.07 17.93 -2.56
N SER A 43 9.64 19.19 -2.46
CA SER A 43 8.27 19.54 -2.06
C SER A 43 7.24 18.93 -3.02
N VAL A 44 7.41 19.18 -4.31
CA VAL A 44 6.52 18.68 -5.38
C VAL A 44 6.58 17.16 -5.47
N TRP A 45 7.78 16.59 -5.41
CA TRP A 45 8.01 15.15 -5.47
C TRP A 45 7.32 14.43 -4.31
N SER A 46 7.56 14.88 -3.07
CA SER A 46 7.04 14.23 -1.86
C SER A 46 5.52 14.34 -1.75
N ARG A 47 4.93 15.48 -2.15
CA ARG A 47 3.48 15.68 -2.23
C ARG A 47 2.87 14.71 -3.25
N SER A 48 3.45 14.63 -4.45
CA SER A 48 2.98 13.76 -5.52
C SER A 48 3.05 12.28 -5.11
N MET A 49 4.16 11.87 -4.49
CA MET A 49 4.34 10.50 -4.01
C MET A 49 3.29 10.14 -2.95
N LYS A 50 3.05 11.02 -1.96
CA LYS A 50 2.02 10.80 -0.92
C LYS A 50 0.62 10.66 -1.51
N ILE A 51 0.27 11.48 -2.52
CA ILE A 51 -1.05 11.40 -3.18
C ILE A 51 -1.20 10.09 -3.94
N ALA A 52 -0.20 9.68 -4.72
CA ALA A 52 -0.24 8.43 -5.48
C ALA A 52 -0.44 7.21 -4.57
N ILE A 53 0.22 7.21 -3.40
CA ILE A 53 0.14 6.13 -2.42
C ILE A 53 -1.18 6.16 -1.64
N LEU A 54 -1.68 7.36 -1.32
CA LEU A 54 -3.00 7.56 -0.72
C LEU A 54 -4.11 7.02 -1.63
N GLY A 55 -4.04 7.27 -2.93
CA GLY A 55 -5.00 6.74 -3.91
C GLY A 55 -5.06 5.22 -3.96
N ARG A 56 -4.00 4.53 -3.53
CA ARG A 56 -3.94 3.05 -3.41
C ARG A 56 -4.31 2.55 -2.01
N ASN A 57 -4.67 3.43 -1.09
CA ASN A 57 -4.91 3.11 0.32
C ASN A 57 -3.70 2.43 1.00
N LYS A 58 -2.47 2.81 0.58
CA LYS A 58 -1.21 2.26 1.09
C LYS A 58 -0.42 3.23 1.96
N LEU A 59 -0.98 4.41 2.25
CA LEU A 59 -0.25 5.43 3.00
C LEU A 59 0.15 4.95 4.40
N GLY A 60 -0.71 4.16 5.06
CA GLY A 60 -0.43 3.62 6.39
C GLY A 60 0.82 2.74 6.49
N PHE A 61 1.34 2.20 5.38
CA PHE A 61 2.63 1.47 5.37
C PHE A 61 3.83 2.38 5.50
N ILE A 62 3.72 3.63 5.03
CA ILE A 62 4.77 4.65 5.17
C ILE A 62 4.67 5.32 6.54
N ASP A 63 3.46 5.64 6.95
CA ASP A 63 3.18 6.36 8.21
C ASP A 63 3.40 5.48 9.46
N GLY A 64 3.57 4.17 9.28
CA GLY A 64 3.61 3.19 10.38
C GLY A 64 2.24 2.89 11.01
N LYS A 65 1.14 3.45 10.49
CA LYS A 65 -0.23 3.15 10.94
C LYS A 65 -0.61 1.69 10.64
N CYS A 66 -0.12 1.14 9.55
CA CYS A 66 -0.25 -0.28 9.22
C CYS A 66 0.88 -1.06 9.88
N ARG A 67 0.61 -1.61 11.07
CA ARG A 67 1.57 -2.46 11.80
C ARG A 67 1.46 -3.90 11.31
N LYS A 68 2.61 -4.57 11.14
CA LYS A 68 2.63 -6.04 11.07
C LYS A 68 2.17 -6.58 12.43
N LYS A 69 1.16 -7.44 12.41
CA LYS A 69 0.80 -8.27 13.57
C LYS A 69 1.74 -9.46 13.64
#